data_AF-A0A6N6Q7A8-F1
#
_entry.id   AF-A0A6N6Q7A8-F1
#
_cell.length_a   1.000
_cell.length_b   1.000
_cell.length_c   1.000
_cell.angle_alpha   90.00
_cell.angle_beta   90.00
_cell.angle_gamma   90.00
#
_symmetry.space_group_name_H-M   'P 1'
#
loop_
_entity.id
_entity.type
_entity.pdbx_description
1 polymer ?
#
loop_
_entity_poly.entity_id
_entity_poly.type
_entity_poly.pdbx_seq_one_letter_code
_entity_poly.pdbx_strand_id
1 'polypeptide(L)'
;MKTCFLLVPAGALWVGLALGHARAGTTAFFYASQGMTVEAPGATSDTIRTGDYLFTYSQDKWWYSTISIGPGVPTGRFRRMEWPEGLHAQAITAGPSGLLTYQESALVTIRRADGAVFDIVSFAGKLLGSTAGAGGAFEIMPKRDGNDGFADPLTLDATGNSGSVFAYNTPTLVGFDTYGIGIWMDFGLIGLVVRDASEPPPVLSISALAGNAVALSWSTNSAGYRLESTGTLPGQGWSPVVDPATLAGDRFVVTLEAAGTARFYRLAKP
;
A
#
# COMPACT_ATOMS: atom_id res chain seq x y z
N MET A 1 -6.63 16.72 -8.86
CA MET A 1 -7.06 18.14 -8.99
C MET A 1 -7.42 18.64 -7.61
N LYS A 2 -6.99 19.87 -7.26
CA LYS A 2 -7.09 20.45 -5.91
C LYS A 2 -8.47 21.10 -5.75
N THR A 3 -9.22 20.71 -4.72
CA THR A 3 -10.49 21.36 -4.37
C THR A 3 -10.20 22.72 -3.73
N CYS A 4 -10.95 23.75 -4.11
CA CYS A 4 -10.70 25.11 -3.67
C CYS A 4 -12.01 25.83 -3.34
N PHE A 5 -12.05 26.53 -2.22
CA PHE A 5 -13.20 27.31 -1.76
C PHE A 5 -12.84 28.80 -1.76
N LEU A 6 -13.71 29.62 -2.36
CA LEU A 6 -13.56 31.07 -2.47
C LEU A 6 -14.36 31.76 -1.35
N LEU A 7 -13.75 32.74 -0.68
CA LEU A 7 -14.45 33.66 0.20
C LEU A 7 -14.48 35.04 -0.46
N VAL A 8 -15.66 35.62 -0.69
CA VAL A 8 -15.86 36.98 -1.19
C VAL A 8 -16.61 37.79 -0.12
N PRO A 9 -16.21 39.03 0.20
CA PRO A 9 -16.91 39.81 1.20
C PRO A 9 -18.25 40.36 0.66
N ALA A 10 -19.26 40.28 1.52
CA ALA A 10 -20.57 40.92 1.49
C ALA A 10 -21.48 40.69 0.25
N GLY A 11 -22.47 39.80 0.44
CA GLY A 11 -23.75 39.88 -0.28
C GLY A 11 -23.94 38.99 -1.51
N ALA A 12 -23.33 37.80 -1.57
CA ALA A 12 -23.53 36.89 -2.70
C ALA A 12 -23.72 35.42 -2.29
N LEU A 13 -24.67 34.78 -3.00
CA LEU A 13 -25.04 33.38 -3.01
C LEU A 13 -23.83 32.42 -2.91
N TRP A 14 -23.85 31.51 -1.94
CA TRP A 14 -22.82 30.50 -1.73
C TRP A 14 -23.09 29.27 -2.62
N VAL A 15 -22.33 29.10 -3.69
CA VAL A 15 -22.36 27.87 -4.48
C VAL A 15 -21.33 26.89 -3.91
N GLY A 16 -21.82 25.96 -3.08
CA GLY A 16 -21.05 24.80 -2.66
C GLY A 16 -20.99 23.76 -3.78
N LEU A 17 -19.95 23.79 -4.62
CA LEU A 17 -19.65 22.72 -5.56
C LEU A 17 -18.73 21.69 -4.88
N ALA A 18 -19.34 20.71 -4.22
CA ALA A 18 -18.65 19.51 -3.76
C ALA A 18 -18.43 18.56 -4.96
N LEU A 19 -17.33 18.74 -5.70
CA LEU A 19 -16.87 17.77 -6.69
C LEU A 19 -15.73 16.94 -6.08
N GLY A 20 -16.10 15.98 -5.23
CA GLY A 20 -15.20 14.93 -4.78
C GLY A 20 -15.32 13.71 -5.68
N HIS A 21 -14.53 13.65 -6.76
CA HIS A 21 -14.30 12.38 -7.45
C HIS A 21 -13.03 11.75 -6.85
N ALA A 22 -13.23 10.81 -5.94
CA ALA A 22 -12.20 9.81 -5.66
C ALA A 22 -12.23 8.81 -6.82
N ARG A 23 -11.19 8.77 -7.65
CA ARG A 23 -10.90 7.55 -8.41
C ARG A 23 -9.99 6.71 -7.53
N ALA A 24 -10.41 5.49 -7.20
CA ALA A 24 -9.50 4.45 -6.75
C ALA A 24 -8.32 4.40 -7.72
N GLY A 25 -7.11 4.59 -7.21
CA GLY A 25 -5.89 4.47 -8.00
C GLY A 25 -5.67 3.00 -8.31
N THR A 26 -5.66 2.64 -9.58
CA THR A 26 -5.19 1.32 -10.01
C THR A 26 -3.70 1.41 -10.29
N THR A 27 -2.92 0.60 -9.59
CA THR A 27 -1.48 0.48 -9.79
C THR A 27 -1.18 -0.91 -10.31
N ALA A 28 -0.43 -0.99 -11.41
CA ALA A 28 0.12 -2.24 -11.91
C ALA A 28 1.64 -2.22 -11.70
N PHE A 29 2.20 -3.35 -11.26
CA PHE A 29 3.61 -3.49 -10.92
C PHE A 29 4.41 -4.26 -11.98
N PHE A 30 5.73 -4.25 -11.82
CA PHE A 30 6.71 -4.93 -12.67
C PHE A 30 6.91 -4.28 -14.05
N TYR A 31 6.81 -2.95 -14.11
CA TYR A 31 7.21 -2.18 -15.28
C TYR A 31 8.64 -1.67 -15.17
N ALA A 32 9.34 -1.60 -16.31
CA ALA A 32 10.70 -1.09 -16.38
C ALA A 32 10.88 0.35 -15.88
N SER A 33 9.81 1.14 -15.89
CA SER A 33 9.80 2.52 -15.39
C SER A 33 9.69 2.64 -13.87
N GLN A 34 9.37 1.55 -13.16
CA GLN A 34 9.21 1.57 -11.72
C GLN A 34 10.54 1.34 -11.02
N GLY A 35 10.92 2.30 -10.17
CA GLY A 35 12.02 2.12 -9.24
C GLY A 35 11.61 1.27 -8.04
N MET A 36 12.59 0.63 -7.41
CA MET A 36 12.46 -0.01 -6.10
C MET A 36 13.65 0.36 -5.20
N THR A 37 13.43 0.38 -3.90
CA THR A 37 14.49 0.54 -2.88
C THR A 37 14.46 -0.61 -1.89
N VAL A 38 15.62 -1.15 -1.49
CA VAL A 38 15.69 -2.17 -0.42
C VAL A 38 15.52 -1.45 0.91
N GLU A 39 14.54 -1.86 1.71
CA GLU A 39 14.28 -1.25 3.03
C GLU A 39 14.83 -2.08 4.19
N ALA A 40 14.78 -3.41 4.10
CA ALA A 40 15.26 -4.27 5.17
C ALA A 40 15.69 -5.64 4.64
N PRO A 41 16.99 -5.99 4.74
CA PRO A 41 17.44 -7.35 4.53
C PRO A 41 17.28 -8.19 5.79
N GLY A 42 16.64 -9.36 5.66
CA GLY A 42 16.49 -10.35 6.71
C GLY A 42 17.35 -11.59 6.49
N ALA A 43 17.41 -12.46 7.50
CA ALA A 43 18.13 -13.75 7.43
C ALA A 43 17.47 -14.76 6.48
N THR A 44 16.16 -14.65 6.24
CA THR A 44 15.38 -15.54 5.36
C THR A 44 14.39 -14.77 4.49
N SER A 45 14.55 -13.46 4.38
CA SER A 45 13.65 -12.60 3.61
C SER A 45 14.33 -11.29 3.23
N ASP A 46 13.73 -10.57 2.31
CA ASP A 46 14.05 -9.17 2.01
C ASP A 46 12.76 -8.36 1.92
N THR A 47 12.85 -7.08 2.25
CA THR A 47 11.79 -6.10 2.00
C THR A 47 12.25 -5.04 1.02
N ILE A 48 11.49 -4.86 -0.06
CA ILE A 48 11.65 -3.73 -0.97
C ILE A 48 10.42 -2.82 -0.90
N ARG A 49 10.63 -1.55 -1.25
CA ARG A 49 9.58 -0.58 -1.48
C ARG A 49 9.53 -0.16 -2.93
N THR A 50 8.33 -0.03 -3.46
CA THR A 50 8.07 0.62 -4.74
C THR A 50 6.78 1.43 -4.63
N GLY A 51 6.89 2.74 -4.88
CA GLY A 51 5.81 3.68 -4.55
C GLY A 51 5.39 3.60 -3.08
N ASP A 52 4.09 3.42 -2.87
CA ASP A 52 3.48 3.33 -1.53
C ASP A 52 3.40 1.89 -0.99
N TYR A 53 4.01 0.92 -1.68
CA TYR A 53 3.87 -0.50 -1.36
C TYR A 53 5.19 -1.11 -0.90
N LEU A 54 5.08 -1.96 0.11
CA LEU A 54 6.15 -2.80 0.64
C LEU A 54 5.91 -4.24 0.20
N PHE A 55 6.96 -4.86 -0.30
CA PHE A 55 7.00 -6.27 -0.67
C PHE A 55 8.05 -6.94 0.19
N THR A 56 7.62 -7.81 1.09
CA THR A 56 8.50 -8.70 1.84
C THR A 56 8.44 -10.08 1.23
N TYR A 57 9.56 -10.62 0.79
CA TYR A 57 9.61 -11.91 0.08
C TYR A 57 10.62 -12.85 0.72
N SER A 58 10.26 -14.13 0.79
CA SER A 58 11.10 -15.18 1.36
C SER A 58 12.31 -15.44 0.47
N GLN A 59 13.44 -15.64 1.12
CA GLN A 59 14.72 -15.92 0.53
C GLN A 59 15.36 -17.03 1.34
N ASP A 60 15.72 -18.13 0.70
CA ASP A 60 16.68 -19.01 1.36
C ASP A 60 18.01 -18.25 1.30
N LYS A 61 18.58 -17.89 2.45
CA LYS A 61 19.88 -17.18 2.55
C LYS A 61 20.79 -17.86 3.55
N TRP A 62 20.43 -19.04 4.06
CA TRP A 62 21.22 -19.67 5.12
C TRP A 62 22.63 -20.07 4.73
N TRP A 63 22.93 -20.00 3.44
CA TRP A 63 24.22 -20.25 2.85
C TRP A 63 24.87 -18.95 2.28
N TYR A 64 24.32 -17.79 2.69
CA TYR A 64 24.79 -16.42 2.43
C TYR A 64 25.24 -15.73 3.73
N SER A 65 26.50 -15.28 3.82
CA SER A 65 26.95 -14.45 4.95
C SER A 65 26.82 -12.97 4.61
N THR A 66 26.07 -12.22 5.44
CA THR A 66 26.08 -10.75 5.43
C THR A 66 27.27 -10.14 6.19
N ILE A 67 28.25 -10.95 6.60
CA ILE A 67 29.53 -10.50 7.16
C ILE A 67 30.66 -10.82 6.17
N SER A 68 30.92 -9.81 5.32
CA SER A 68 32.15 -9.32 4.68
C SER A 68 33.14 -10.24 3.90
N ILE A 69 33.77 -9.60 2.89
CA ILE A 69 35.09 -9.81 2.25
C ILE A 69 35.17 -10.64 0.92
N GLY A 70 35.31 -9.95 -0.22
CA GLY A 70 36.00 -10.44 -1.44
C GLY A 70 35.14 -10.94 -2.62
N PRO A 71 35.68 -10.96 -3.87
CA PRO A 71 34.94 -11.34 -5.07
C PRO A 71 34.84 -12.86 -5.15
N GLY A 72 33.84 -13.42 -4.48
CA GLY A 72 33.48 -14.83 -4.53
C GLY A 72 31.99 -14.95 -4.81
N VAL A 73 31.64 -15.81 -5.77
CA VAL A 73 30.26 -16.08 -6.22
C VAL A 73 29.36 -16.40 -5.01
N PRO A 74 28.15 -15.82 -4.88
CA PRO A 74 27.28 -16.06 -3.74
C PRO A 74 27.01 -17.55 -3.58
N THR A 75 27.35 -18.15 -2.43
CA THR A 75 27.10 -19.56 -2.12
C THR A 75 25.66 -19.82 -1.70
N GLY A 76 24.71 -19.16 -2.37
CA GLY A 76 23.30 -19.41 -2.19
C GLY A 76 22.57 -19.81 -3.46
N ARG A 77 21.35 -20.33 -3.34
CA ARG A 77 20.47 -20.55 -4.50
C ARG A 77 20.24 -19.21 -5.19
N PHE A 78 20.84 -19.11 -6.37
CA PHE A 78 20.77 -17.94 -7.23
C PHE A 78 19.33 -17.51 -7.45
N ARG A 79 19.14 -16.19 -7.45
CA ARG A 79 17.90 -15.61 -7.91
C ARG A 79 17.82 -15.80 -9.42
N ARG A 80 16.68 -16.33 -9.90
CA ARG A 80 16.44 -16.60 -11.33
C ARG A 80 15.73 -15.45 -12.03
N MET A 81 15.36 -14.42 -11.28
CA MET A 81 14.66 -13.22 -11.76
C MET A 81 14.86 -12.11 -10.74
N GLU A 82 14.90 -10.87 -11.23
CA GLU A 82 15.03 -9.67 -10.43
C GLU A 82 13.99 -8.64 -10.86
N TRP A 83 13.78 -7.63 -10.01
CA TRP A 83 13.01 -6.46 -10.43
C TRP A 83 13.65 -5.81 -11.66
N PRO A 84 12.88 -5.38 -12.68
CA PRO A 84 11.42 -5.36 -12.78
C PRO A 84 10.83 -6.61 -13.47
N GLU A 85 11.60 -7.63 -13.83
CA GLU A 85 11.06 -8.87 -14.44
C GLU A 85 10.08 -9.58 -13.51
N GLY A 86 10.31 -9.49 -12.20
CA GLY A 86 9.36 -9.84 -11.16
C GLY A 86 10.02 -9.89 -9.79
N LEU A 87 9.37 -10.55 -8.83
CA LEU A 87 9.89 -10.77 -7.48
C LEU A 87 10.03 -12.27 -7.20
N HIS A 88 11.27 -12.72 -7.00
CA HIS A 88 11.57 -14.13 -6.71
C HIS A 88 11.40 -14.44 -5.23
N ALA A 89 10.43 -15.29 -4.88
CA ALA A 89 10.30 -15.88 -3.56
C ALA A 89 10.75 -17.34 -3.59
N GLN A 90 11.51 -17.73 -2.57
CA GLN A 90 12.08 -19.08 -2.45
C GLN A 90 11.41 -19.84 -1.31
N ALA A 91 11.10 -21.11 -1.57
CA ALA A 91 10.72 -22.04 -0.52
C ALA A 91 11.99 -22.41 0.26
N ILE A 92 11.87 -22.41 1.58
CA ILE A 92 12.99 -22.64 2.48
C ILE A 92 12.90 -24.08 2.96
N THR A 93 13.92 -24.88 2.69
CA THR A 93 13.96 -26.30 3.08
C THR A 93 15.29 -26.62 3.76
N ALA A 94 15.29 -26.58 5.11
CA ALA A 94 16.33 -27.03 6.06
C ALA A 94 17.71 -26.29 6.12
N GLY A 95 18.25 -26.17 7.35
CA GLY A 95 19.62 -25.70 7.72
C GLY A 95 20.36 -26.69 8.66
N PRO A 96 21.66 -26.50 8.99
CA PRO A 96 22.60 -27.59 9.29
C PRO A 96 22.57 -28.22 10.70
N SER A 97 21.51 -28.08 11.49
CA SER A 97 21.38 -28.89 12.72
C SER A 97 19.92 -29.12 13.14
N GLY A 98 19.37 -30.28 12.78
CA GLY A 98 18.09 -30.80 13.30
C GLY A 98 17.26 -31.57 12.25
N LEU A 99 16.41 -32.50 12.70
CA LEU A 99 15.43 -33.24 11.88
C LEU A 99 14.42 -32.28 11.23
N LEU A 100 14.70 -31.78 10.02
CA LEU A 100 13.73 -31.21 9.05
C LEU A 100 12.74 -30.14 9.57
N THR A 101 13.01 -29.42 10.66
CA THR A 101 11.91 -28.76 11.41
C THR A 101 11.57 -27.33 10.97
N TYR A 102 12.41 -26.66 10.17
CA TYR A 102 12.07 -25.34 9.62
C TYR A 102 11.87 -25.44 8.11
N GLN A 103 10.61 -25.32 7.71
CA GLN A 103 10.20 -25.25 6.32
C GLN A 103 9.24 -24.06 6.18
N GLU A 104 9.48 -23.21 5.20
CA GLU A 104 8.58 -22.13 4.84
C GLU A 104 8.29 -22.22 3.36
N SER A 105 7.03 -22.00 2.99
CA SER A 105 6.65 -21.80 1.59
C SER A 105 7.39 -20.60 1.02
N ALA A 106 7.59 -20.58 -0.30
CA ALA A 106 7.88 -19.33 -0.96
C ALA A 106 6.72 -18.38 -0.69
N LEU A 107 6.99 -17.18 -0.18
CA LEU A 107 5.96 -16.23 0.24
C LEU A 107 6.33 -14.82 -0.21
N VAL A 108 5.37 -14.12 -0.82
CA VAL A 108 5.42 -12.67 -1.01
C VAL A 108 4.31 -12.04 -0.17
N THR A 109 4.68 -11.23 0.81
CA THR A 109 3.78 -10.40 1.59
C THR A 109 3.76 -8.99 1.01
N ILE A 110 2.55 -8.48 0.74
CA ILE A 110 2.32 -7.16 0.16
C ILE A 110 1.50 -6.35 1.16
N ARG A 111 1.94 -5.14 1.45
CA ARG A 111 1.20 -4.16 2.26
C ARG A 111 1.45 -2.74 1.77
N ARG A 112 0.58 -1.81 2.09
CA ARG A 112 0.88 -0.39 1.94
C ARG A 112 1.80 0.10 3.07
N ALA A 113 2.72 1.01 2.74
CA ALA A 113 3.64 1.61 3.70
C ALA A 113 2.92 2.46 4.76
N ASP A 114 1.73 3.00 4.43
CA ASP A 114 0.88 3.75 5.34
C ASP A 114 -0.16 2.90 6.08
N GLY A 115 -0.15 1.57 5.87
CA GLY A 115 -1.07 0.63 6.51
C GLY A 115 -2.52 0.69 6.00
N ALA A 116 -2.82 1.47 4.97
CA ALA A 116 -4.18 1.54 4.43
C ALA A 116 -4.56 0.26 3.67
N VAL A 117 -5.87 -0.02 3.61
CA VAL A 117 -6.41 -1.16 2.87
C VAL A 117 -6.36 -0.95 1.35
N PHE A 118 -6.24 -2.05 0.62
CA PHE A 118 -6.27 -2.08 -0.84
C PHE A 118 -6.81 -3.42 -1.32
N ASP A 119 -7.15 -3.50 -2.60
CA ASP A 119 -7.61 -4.71 -3.25
C ASP A 119 -6.48 -5.27 -4.12
N ILE A 120 -6.32 -6.59 -4.16
CA ILE A 120 -5.61 -7.24 -5.25
C ILE A 120 -6.65 -7.54 -6.33
N VAL A 121 -6.53 -6.87 -7.48
CA VAL A 121 -7.45 -7.05 -8.61
C VAL A 121 -7.10 -8.30 -9.39
N SER A 122 -5.80 -8.50 -9.63
CA SER A 122 -5.26 -9.65 -10.33
C SER A 122 -3.77 -9.82 -10.02
N PHE A 123 -3.26 -11.04 -10.13
CA PHE A 123 -1.82 -11.28 -10.11
C PHE A 123 -1.42 -12.40 -11.08
N ALA A 124 -0.14 -12.47 -11.41
CA ALA A 124 0.47 -13.53 -12.18
C ALA A 124 1.73 -14.07 -11.50
N GLY A 125 1.77 -15.39 -11.33
CA GLY A 125 2.89 -16.13 -10.77
C GLY A 125 3.56 -17.01 -11.83
N LYS A 126 4.89 -17.03 -11.86
CA LYS A 126 5.70 -17.95 -12.68
C LYS A 126 6.35 -18.99 -11.78
N LEU A 127 6.14 -20.26 -12.06
CA LEU A 127 6.83 -21.33 -11.35
C LEU A 127 8.32 -21.33 -11.67
N LEU A 128 9.17 -21.44 -10.65
CA LEU A 128 10.62 -21.59 -10.78
C LEU A 128 11.09 -23.00 -10.37
N GLY A 129 10.16 -23.86 -9.95
CA GLY A 129 10.30 -25.31 -9.88
C GLY A 129 8.99 -26.00 -10.25
N SER A 130 8.99 -27.33 -10.39
CA SER A 130 7.82 -28.07 -10.89
C SER A 130 6.90 -28.52 -9.75
N THR A 131 5.60 -28.29 -9.89
CA THR A 131 4.52 -28.79 -9.02
C THR A 131 3.72 -29.92 -9.69
N ALA A 132 3.96 -30.22 -10.97
CA ALA A 132 3.15 -31.12 -11.79
C ALA A 132 2.96 -32.54 -11.22
N GLY A 133 3.91 -33.04 -10.42
CA GLY A 133 3.86 -34.40 -9.86
C GLY A 133 2.93 -34.56 -8.65
N ALA A 134 2.82 -33.53 -7.80
CA ALA A 134 2.03 -33.57 -6.57
C ALA A 134 0.79 -32.66 -6.61
N GLY A 135 0.71 -31.80 -7.63
CA GLY A 135 -0.15 -30.62 -7.60
C GLY A 135 0.51 -29.47 -6.86
N GLY A 136 0.03 -28.26 -7.10
CA GLY A 136 0.43 -27.07 -6.35
C GLY A 136 -0.64 -26.01 -6.45
N ALA A 137 -0.75 -25.17 -5.43
CA ALA A 137 -1.66 -24.03 -5.45
C ALA A 137 -0.97 -22.81 -4.85
N PHE A 138 -1.30 -21.63 -5.38
CA PHE A 138 -1.08 -20.40 -4.63
C PHE A 138 -2.10 -20.36 -3.49
N GLU A 139 -1.59 -20.18 -2.27
CA GLU A 139 -2.38 -19.98 -1.07
C GLU A 139 -2.28 -18.51 -0.70
N ILE A 140 -3.43 -17.83 -0.65
CA ILE A 140 -3.51 -16.42 -0.30
C ILE A 140 -4.31 -16.25 0.99
N MET A 141 -3.63 -15.82 2.05
CA MET A 141 -4.28 -15.38 3.28
C MET A 141 -4.22 -13.84 3.37
N PRO A 142 -5.31 -13.13 3.08
CA PRO A 142 -5.38 -11.70 3.36
C PRO A 142 -5.50 -11.47 4.87
N LYS A 143 -5.08 -10.31 5.35
CA LYS A 143 -5.27 -9.88 6.73
C LYS A 143 -5.88 -8.49 6.82
N ARG A 144 -6.68 -8.31 7.86
CA ARG A 144 -7.19 -7.02 8.29
C ARG A 144 -6.84 -6.76 9.75
N ASP A 145 -6.09 -5.69 9.99
CA ASP A 145 -5.62 -5.27 11.31
C ASP A 145 -4.90 -6.41 12.06
N GLY A 146 -4.10 -7.18 11.32
CA GLY A 146 -3.36 -8.33 11.82
C GLY A 146 -4.16 -9.64 11.96
N ASN A 147 -5.48 -9.61 11.79
CA ASN A 147 -6.35 -10.78 11.84
C ASN A 147 -6.51 -11.41 10.46
N ASP A 148 -6.66 -12.73 10.41
CA ASP A 148 -6.93 -13.44 9.15
C ASP A 148 -8.26 -12.99 8.55
N GLY A 149 -8.23 -12.66 7.26
CA GLY A 149 -9.38 -12.14 6.52
C GLY A 149 -10.34 -13.23 6.06
N PHE A 150 -9.85 -14.46 5.93
CA PHE A 150 -10.63 -15.65 5.58
C PHE A 150 -10.49 -16.72 6.66
N ALA A 151 -11.46 -17.64 6.71
CA ALA A 151 -11.37 -18.81 7.60
C ALA A 151 -10.28 -19.79 7.14
N ASP A 152 -10.13 -19.93 5.83
CA ASP A 152 -9.11 -20.72 5.16
C ASP A 152 -8.48 -19.87 4.04
N PRO A 153 -7.20 -20.09 3.67
CA PRO A 153 -6.57 -19.35 2.59
C PRO A 153 -7.31 -19.58 1.27
N LEU A 154 -7.37 -18.55 0.44
CA LEU A 154 -7.82 -18.69 -0.95
C LEU A 154 -6.78 -19.54 -1.70
N THR A 155 -7.21 -20.69 -2.22
CA THR A 155 -6.36 -21.60 -2.99
C THR A 155 -6.61 -21.46 -4.49
N LEU A 156 -5.57 -21.24 -5.28
CA LEU A 156 -5.64 -21.10 -6.74
C LEU A 156 -4.68 -22.11 -7.40
N ASP A 157 -5.20 -23.01 -8.23
CA ASP A 157 -4.42 -24.10 -8.84
C ASP A 157 -3.25 -23.58 -9.68
N ALA A 158 -2.05 -24.00 -9.32
CA ALA A 158 -0.77 -23.68 -9.95
C ALA A 158 -0.01 -24.98 -10.26
N THR A 159 -0.71 -26.03 -10.67
CA THR A 159 -0.12 -27.32 -11.04
C THR A 159 0.55 -27.22 -12.41
N GLY A 160 1.88 -27.30 -12.45
CA GLY A 160 2.61 -27.20 -13.70
C GLY A 160 4.11 -27.40 -13.58
N ASN A 161 4.79 -27.27 -14.72
CA ASN A 161 6.23 -27.41 -14.81
C ASN A 161 6.93 -26.07 -14.53
N SER A 162 8.23 -26.12 -14.19
CA SER A 162 9.06 -24.92 -14.10
C SER A 162 8.94 -24.07 -15.37
N GLY A 163 8.76 -22.77 -15.21
CA GLY A 163 8.53 -21.80 -16.28
C GLY A 163 7.06 -21.56 -16.62
N SER A 164 6.14 -22.40 -16.14
CA SER A 164 4.70 -22.19 -16.33
C SER A 164 4.25 -20.89 -15.64
N VAL A 165 3.38 -20.15 -16.32
CA VAL A 165 2.80 -18.90 -15.81
C VAL A 165 1.31 -19.10 -15.55
N PHE A 166 0.87 -18.67 -14.38
CA PHE A 166 -0.52 -18.70 -13.97
C PHE A 166 -0.96 -17.28 -13.63
N ALA A 167 -2.11 -16.87 -14.16
CA ALA A 167 -2.67 -15.54 -13.96
C ALA A 167 -4.12 -15.67 -13.47
N TYR A 168 -4.46 -14.89 -12.45
CA TYR A 168 -5.77 -14.95 -11.81
C TYR A 168 -6.35 -13.55 -11.61
N ASN A 169 -7.65 -13.44 -11.85
CA ASN A 169 -8.46 -12.35 -11.31
C ASN A 169 -8.91 -12.73 -9.90
N THR A 170 -8.88 -11.78 -8.98
CA THR A 170 -9.09 -12.04 -7.55
C THR A 170 -10.21 -11.18 -6.97
N PRO A 171 -11.47 -11.37 -7.42
CA PRO A 171 -12.59 -10.51 -7.02
C PRO A 171 -12.93 -10.59 -5.51
N THR A 172 -12.41 -11.59 -4.80
CA THR A 172 -12.60 -11.78 -3.36
C THR A 172 -11.54 -11.12 -2.50
N LEU A 173 -10.41 -10.70 -3.07
CA LEU A 173 -9.30 -10.05 -2.37
C LEU A 173 -9.52 -8.53 -2.31
N VAL A 174 -10.51 -8.11 -1.51
CA VAL A 174 -11.00 -6.73 -1.42
C VAL A 174 -11.03 -6.23 0.03
N GLY A 175 -10.49 -5.05 0.28
CA GLY A 175 -10.62 -4.36 1.58
C GLY A 175 -9.72 -4.87 2.70
N PHE A 176 -8.53 -5.38 2.38
CA PHE A 176 -7.53 -5.88 3.33
C PHE A 176 -6.26 -5.01 3.30
N ASP A 177 -5.49 -4.97 4.40
CA ASP A 177 -4.25 -4.18 4.48
C ASP A 177 -2.99 -4.97 4.13
N THR A 178 -3.08 -6.31 4.19
CA THR A 178 -1.94 -7.19 3.96
C THR A 178 -2.38 -8.43 3.20
N TYR A 179 -1.57 -8.88 2.25
CA TYR A 179 -1.78 -10.13 1.52
C TYR A 179 -0.50 -10.95 1.51
N GLY A 180 -0.56 -12.20 1.96
CA GLY A 180 0.50 -13.18 1.74
C GLY A 180 0.13 -14.08 0.57
N ILE A 181 0.91 -14.07 -0.52
CA ILE A 181 0.78 -14.98 -1.66
C ILE A 181 1.90 -16.01 -1.54
N GLY A 182 1.56 -17.27 -1.26
CA GLY A 182 2.56 -18.32 -1.06
C GLY A 182 2.30 -19.60 -1.84
N ILE A 183 3.36 -20.39 -2.04
CA ILE A 183 3.30 -21.74 -2.60
C ILE A 183 4.50 -22.57 -2.11
N TRP A 184 4.33 -23.87 -1.96
CA TRP A 184 5.39 -24.82 -1.58
C TRP A 184 6.36 -25.15 -2.72
N MET A 185 6.79 -24.12 -3.45
CA MET A 185 7.75 -24.18 -4.54
C MET A 185 8.33 -22.77 -4.79
N ASP A 186 9.53 -22.66 -5.33
CA ASP A 186 10.07 -21.35 -5.75
C ASP A 186 9.16 -20.76 -6.84
N PHE A 187 8.83 -19.48 -6.71
CA PHE A 187 8.05 -18.76 -7.72
C PHE A 187 8.47 -17.31 -7.89
N GLY A 188 8.08 -16.76 -9.04
CA GLY A 188 8.17 -15.36 -9.36
C GLY A 188 6.80 -14.70 -9.34
N LEU A 189 6.60 -13.65 -8.54
CA LEU A 189 5.49 -12.74 -8.78
C LEU A 189 5.88 -11.83 -9.95
N ILE A 190 5.25 -12.01 -11.11
CA ILE A 190 5.62 -11.33 -12.37
C ILE A 190 4.54 -10.35 -12.86
N GLY A 191 3.38 -10.35 -12.21
CA GLY A 191 2.31 -9.42 -12.50
C GLY A 191 1.49 -9.20 -11.24
N LEU A 192 1.16 -7.94 -10.96
CA LEU A 192 0.29 -7.57 -9.85
C LEU A 192 -0.43 -6.29 -10.22
N VAL A 193 -1.76 -6.32 -10.14
CA VAL A 193 -2.62 -5.14 -10.27
C VAL A 193 -3.35 -4.97 -8.95
N VAL A 194 -3.09 -3.85 -8.30
CA VAL A 194 -3.77 -3.44 -7.09
C VAL A 194 -4.71 -2.29 -7.38
N ARG A 195 -5.75 -2.20 -6.59
CA ARG A 195 -6.62 -1.04 -6.55
C ARG A 195 -6.63 -0.55 -5.12
N ASP A 196 -6.13 0.65 -4.91
CA ASP A 196 -6.28 1.28 -3.60
C ASP A 196 -7.77 1.35 -3.29
N ALA A 197 -8.17 0.91 -2.09
CA ALA A 197 -9.45 1.34 -1.57
C ALA A 197 -9.32 2.86 -1.49
N SER A 198 -10.01 3.58 -2.37
CA SER A 198 -10.08 5.01 -2.22
C SER A 198 -10.79 5.24 -0.89
N GLU A 199 -10.04 5.49 0.19
CA GLU A 199 -10.57 6.46 1.12
C GLU A 199 -10.81 7.70 0.25
N PRO A 200 -12.06 8.17 0.12
CA PRO A 200 -12.28 9.42 -0.59
C PRO A 200 -11.35 10.46 0.03
N PRO A 201 -10.64 11.27 -0.79
CA PRO A 201 -9.79 12.31 -0.22
C PRO A 201 -10.65 13.11 0.75
N PRO A 202 -10.11 13.42 1.94
CA PRO A 202 -10.93 13.90 3.03
C PRO A 202 -11.68 15.15 2.58
N VAL A 203 -12.99 15.11 2.78
CA VAL A 203 -13.85 16.23 2.38
C VAL A 203 -13.75 17.29 3.47
N LEU A 204 -13.09 18.41 3.14
CA LEU A 204 -13.13 19.61 3.95
C LEU A 204 -14.46 20.33 3.73
N SER A 205 -15.24 20.45 4.79
CA SER A 205 -16.46 21.25 4.83
C SER A 205 -16.18 22.60 5.47
N ILE A 206 -16.82 23.66 4.98
CA ILE A 206 -16.80 24.99 5.59
C ILE A 206 -18.24 25.43 5.88
N SER A 207 -18.49 26.00 7.05
CA SER A 207 -19.79 26.54 7.45
C SER A 207 -19.62 27.86 8.20
N ALA A 208 -20.56 28.79 8.00
CA ALA A 208 -20.55 30.06 8.72
C ALA A 208 -21.16 29.89 10.12
N LEU A 209 -20.57 30.57 11.09
CA LEU A 209 -21.05 30.67 12.46
C LEU A 209 -21.47 32.12 12.77
N ALA A 210 -22.20 32.31 13.87
CA ALA A 210 -22.47 33.65 14.40
C ALA A 210 -21.17 34.34 14.83
N GLY A 211 -21.17 35.67 14.88
CA GLY A 211 -20.01 36.43 15.39
C GLY A 211 -18.84 36.52 14.41
N ASN A 212 -19.08 36.42 13.10
CA ASN A 212 -18.04 36.51 12.07
C ASN A 212 -16.99 35.39 12.15
N ALA A 213 -17.42 34.17 12.50
CA ALA A 213 -16.58 32.98 12.55
C ALA A 213 -16.99 31.95 11.48
N VAL A 214 -16.06 31.06 11.14
CA VAL A 214 -16.30 29.89 10.27
C VAL A 214 -15.83 28.63 10.96
N ALA A 215 -16.59 27.54 10.80
CA ALA A 215 -16.18 26.20 11.18
C ALA A 215 -15.71 25.45 9.93
N LEU A 216 -14.45 25.04 9.95
CA LEU A 216 -13.84 24.10 9.01
C LEU A 216 -13.89 22.72 9.65
N SER A 217 -14.46 21.73 8.96
CA SER A 217 -14.64 20.39 9.52
C SER A 217 -14.36 19.27 8.53
N TRP A 218 -13.86 18.15 9.04
CA TRP A 218 -13.64 16.92 8.28
C TRP A 218 -13.87 15.68 9.15
N SER A 219 -14.04 14.51 8.51
CA SER A 219 -14.35 13.27 9.21
C SER A 219 -13.21 12.82 10.11
N THR A 220 -13.56 12.26 11.27
CA THR A 220 -12.63 11.58 12.19
C THR A 220 -11.97 10.34 11.60
N ASN A 221 -12.57 9.74 10.56
CA ASN A 221 -11.95 8.65 9.79
C ASN A 221 -10.69 9.11 9.05
N SER A 222 -10.58 10.41 8.74
CA SER A 222 -9.41 11.00 8.10
C SER A 222 -8.41 11.54 9.12
N ALA A 223 -8.08 10.73 10.12
CA ALA A 223 -7.07 11.06 11.13
C ALA A 223 -5.67 11.27 10.49
N GLY A 224 -4.85 12.11 11.12
CA GLY A 224 -3.49 12.41 10.63
C GLY A 224 -3.40 13.46 9.51
N TYR A 225 -4.52 13.91 8.94
CA TYR A 225 -4.54 15.10 8.08
C TYR A 225 -4.48 16.38 8.91
N ARG A 226 -3.68 17.35 8.47
CA ARG A 226 -3.64 18.72 9.03
C ARG A 226 -4.34 19.70 8.10
N LEU A 227 -4.93 20.74 8.71
CA LEU A 227 -5.47 21.88 7.98
C LEU A 227 -4.32 22.83 7.60
N GLU A 228 -4.25 23.20 6.33
CA GLU A 228 -3.32 24.21 5.82
C GLU A 228 -4.08 25.35 5.17
N SER A 229 -3.47 26.53 5.17
CA SER A 229 -4.03 27.73 4.54
C SER A 229 -3.05 28.44 3.62
N THR A 230 -3.57 29.21 2.68
CA THR A 230 -2.80 30.14 1.86
C THR A 230 -3.64 31.38 1.52
N GLY A 231 -2.99 32.51 1.23
CA GLY A 231 -3.66 33.77 0.91
C GLY A 231 -4.01 33.95 -0.57
N THR A 232 -3.42 33.15 -1.48
CA THR A 232 -3.58 33.35 -2.93
C THR A 232 -3.67 32.02 -3.68
N LEU A 233 -4.24 32.07 -4.88
CA LEU A 233 -4.22 30.96 -5.84
C LEU A 233 -3.59 31.38 -7.18
N PRO A 234 -2.79 30.51 -7.82
CA PRO A 234 -2.26 29.25 -7.30
C PRO A 234 -1.20 29.51 -6.22
N GLY A 235 -1.47 29.11 -4.98
CA GLY A 235 -0.60 29.36 -3.83
C GLY A 235 0.58 28.39 -3.80
N GLN A 236 1.81 28.94 -3.78
CA GLN A 236 3.06 28.19 -3.68
C GLN A 236 3.46 27.89 -2.21
N GLY A 237 2.98 28.68 -1.25
CA GLY A 237 3.25 28.53 0.18
C GLY A 237 1.99 28.24 0.97
N TRP A 238 1.72 26.96 1.22
CA TRP A 238 0.69 26.53 2.17
C TRP A 238 1.32 26.42 3.55
N SER A 239 0.74 27.07 4.56
CA SER A 239 1.21 27.01 5.93
C SER A 239 0.19 26.26 6.80
N PRO A 240 0.65 25.49 7.81
CA PRO A 240 -0.25 24.88 8.78
C PRO A 240 -1.14 25.93 9.48
N VAL A 241 -2.40 25.61 9.68
CA VAL A 241 -3.28 26.35 10.60
C VAL A 241 -2.94 25.88 12.01
N VAL A 242 -2.61 26.82 12.90
CA VAL A 242 -2.13 26.53 14.27
C VAL A 242 -3.27 26.37 15.28
N ASP A 243 -4.47 26.83 14.94
CA ASP A 243 -5.66 26.68 15.76
C ASP A 243 -5.99 25.20 15.99
N PRO A 244 -6.26 24.79 17.25
CA PRO A 244 -6.47 23.39 17.56
C PRO A 244 -7.77 22.87 16.94
N ALA A 245 -7.70 21.67 16.35
CA ALA A 245 -8.90 20.93 15.97
C ALA A 245 -9.54 20.33 17.22
N THR A 246 -10.83 20.57 17.40
CA THR A 246 -11.64 19.99 18.48
C THR A 246 -12.52 18.86 17.92
N LEU A 247 -12.84 17.88 18.77
CA LEU A 247 -13.73 16.78 18.38
C LEU A 247 -15.19 17.19 18.63
N ALA A 248 -16.01 17.14 17.60
CA ALA A 248 -17.45 17.35 17.69
C ALA A 248 -18.18 16.17 17.02
N GLY A 249 -18.55 15.17 17.82
CA GLY A 249 -19.14 13.93 17.31
C GLY A 249 -18.14 13.15 16.45
N ASP A 250 -18.49 12.92 15.18
CA ASP A 250 -17.68 12.19 14.20
C ASP A 250 -16.77 13.10 13.36
N ARG A 251 -16.59 14.37 13.75
CA ARG A 251 -15.77 15.35 13.03
C ARG A 251 -14.69 16.00 13.87
N PHE A 252 -13.56 16.27 13.21
CA PHE A 252 -12.62 17.31 13.62
C PHE A 252 -13.14 18.66 13.17
N VAL A 253 -13.12 19.66 14.05
CA VAL A 253 -13.61 21.02 13.79
C VAL A 253 -12.58 22.05 14.24
N VAL A 254 -12.21 22.95 13.33
CA VAL A 254 -11.41 24.14 13.59
C VAL A 254 -12.30 25.36 13.37
N THR A 255 -12.43 26.20 14.41
CA THR A 255 -13.18 27.46 14.33
C THR A 255 -12.19 28.59 14.11
N LEU A 256 -12.37 29.35 13.04
CA LEU A 256 -11.54 30.51 12.69
C LEU A 256 -12.39 31.76 12.62
N GLU A 257 -11.83 32.89 13.05
CA GLU A 257 -12.40 34.20 12.78
C GLU A 257 -12.33 34.50 11.28
N ALA A 258 -13.47 34.85 10.67
CA ALA A 258 -13.59 35.24 9.28
C ALA A 258 -13.21 36.73 9.09
N ALA A 259 -12.00 37.08 9.52
CA ALA A 259 -11.48 38.45 9.44
C ALA A 259 -10.44 38.62 8.31
N GLY A 260 -10.45 39.78 7.66
CA GLY A 260 -9.42 40.18 6.70
C GLY A 260 -9.65 39.73 5.25
N THR A 261 -8.57 39.40 4.54
CA THR A 261 -8.58 39.02 3.12
C THR A 261 -8.96 37.55 2.91
N ALA A 262 -9.32 37.21 1.67
CA ALA A 262 -9.64 35.83 1.30
C ALA A 262 -8.50 34.86 1.68
N ARG A 263 -8.87 33.74 2.29
CA ARG A 263 -7.97 32.62 2.60
C ARG A 263 -8.53 31.34 2.01
N PHE A 264 -7.63 30.51 1.54
CA PHE A 264 -7.93 29.21 0.94
C PHE A 264 -7.44 28.12 1.87
N TYR A 265 -8.22 27.05 2.02
CA TYR A 265 -7.93 25.96 2.96
C TYR A 265 -7.86 24.61 2.24
N ARG A 266 -7.00 23.72 2.74
CA ARG A 266 -6.92 22.31 2.30
C ARG A 266 -6.55 21.40 3.46
N LEU A 267 -6.81 20.11 3.29
CA LEU A 267 -6.26 19.07 4.14
C LEU A 267 -5.02 18.46 3.49
N ALA A 268 -3.97 18.23 4.26
CA ALA A 268 -2.73 17.60 3.81
C ALA A 268 -2.25 16.57 4.84
N LYS A 269 -1.76 15.41 4.37
CA LYS A 269 -0.97 14.51 5.22
C LYS A 269 0.43 15.12 5.43
N PRO A 270 0.96 15.12 6.66
CA PRO A 270 2.31 15.57 6.94
C PRO A 270 3.42 14.86 6.20
#